data_AF-A0A227IZA8-F1
#
_entry.id   AF-A0A227IZA8-F1
#
_cell.length_a   1.000
_cell.length_b   1.000
_cell.length_c   1.000
_cell.angle_alpha   90.00
_cell.angle_beta   90.00
_cell.angle_gamma   90.00
#
_symmetry.space_group_name_H-M   'P 1'
#
loop_
_entity.id
_entity.type
_entity.pdbx_description
1 polymer ?
#
loop_
_entity_poly.entity_id
_entity_poly.type
_entity_poly.pdbx_seq_one_letter_code
_entity_poly.pdbx_strand_id
1 'polypeptide(L)'
;CKYPTSDTNERNTNCGAIQYEPQSVEGPDGFPETGPRDGKIASAETALAAALDEQTADRWVKRPIKSGTQTFEWTFTANHVTRDWKYY
;
A
#
# COMPACT_ATOMS: atom_id res chain seq x y z
N CYS A 1 6.15 -7.22 -1.45
CA CYS A 1 5.84 -8.67 -1.37
C CYS A 1 5.99 -9.36 -2.70
N LYS A 2 5.55 -8.76 -3.81
CA LYS A 2 5.84 -9.26 -5.17
C LYS A 2 7.27 -8.94 -5.59
N TYR A 3 7.63 -7.67 -5.44
CA TYR A 3 8.93 -7.12 -5.83
C TYR A 3 9.77 -6.75 -4.61
N PRO A 4 11.11 -6.85 -4.70
CA PRO A 4 12.00 -6.26 -3.72
C PRO A 4 12.03 -4.74 -3.85
N THR A 5 12.54 -4.06 -2.83
CA THR A 5 12.83 -2.64 -2.83
C THR A 5 13.96 -2.35 -3.82
N SER A 6 13.77 -1.36 -4.70
CA SER A 6 14.79 -0.91 -5.65
C SER A 6 16.11 -0.40 -5.03
N ASP A 7 16.13 0.06 -3.78
CA ASP A 7 17.35 0.59 -3.13
C ASP A 7 18.09 -0.44 -2.26
N THR A 8 17.38 -1.20 -1.44
CA THR A 8 17.96 -2.16 -0.49
C THR A 8 17.87 -3.61 -0.95
N ASN A 9 17.11 -3.90 -2.01
CA ASN A 9 16.80 -5.26 -2.50
C ASN A 9 16.13 -6.18 -1.46
N GLU A 10 15.52 -5.58 -0.43
CA GLU A 10 14.77 -6.26 0.61
C GLU A 10 13.32 -6.49 0.18
N ARG A 11 12.64 -7.47 0.77
CA ARG A 11 11.28 -7.85 0.36
C ARG A 11 10.40 -8.16 1.56
N ASN A 12 9.23 -7.54 1.62
CA ASN A 12 8.18 -7.93 2.57
C ASN A 12 7.76 -9.38 2.35
N THR A 13 7.61 -10.12 3.45
CA THR A 13 7.19 -11.53 3.50
C THR A 13 5.80 -11.67 4.13
N ASN A 14 5.21 -12.86 3.98
CA ASN A 14 3.93 -13.25 4.58
C ASN A 14 2.78 -12.27 4.29
N CYS A 15 2.60 -11.89 3.03
CA CYS A 15 1.59 -10.88 2.66
C CYS A 15 0.25 -11.48 2.20
N GLY A 16 0.11 -12.80 2.19
CA GLY A 16 -1.10 -13.46 1.68
C GLY A 16 -1.26 -13.31 0.16
N ALA A 17 -2.51 -13.31 -0.31
CA ALA A 17 -2.84 -13.35 -1.73
C ALA A 17 -2.40 -12.09 -2.49
N ILE A 18 -2.37 -10.92 -1.83
CA ILE A 18 -1.99 -9.64 -2.46
C ILE A 18 -0.57 -9.63 -3.05
N GLN A 19 0.28 -10.60 -2.69
CA GLN A 19 1.60 -10.74 -3.30
C GLN A 19 1.57 -11.05 -4.81
N TYR A 20 0.46 -11.59 -5.33
CA TYR A 20 0.32 -11.90 -6.75
C TYR A 20 -0.24 -10.72 -7.55
N GLU A 21 -1.05 -9.89 -6.91
CA GLU A 21 -1.80 -8.78 -7.51
C GLU A 21 -1.71 -7.49 -6.69
N PRO A 22 -0.50 -6.90 -6.53
CA PRO A 22 -0.31 -5.70 -5.72
C PRO A 22 -1.10 -4.48 -6.20
N GLN A 23 -1.58 -4.50 -7.45
CA GLN A 23 -2.45 -3.46 -8.01
C GLN A 23 -3.88 -3.47 -7.46
N SER A 24 -4.29 -4.51 -6.71
CA SER A 24 -5.69 -4.76 -6.33
C SER A 24 -6.02 -4.36 -4.87
N VAL A 25 -5.25 -3.46 -4.25
CA VAL A 25 -5.58 -2.89 -2.93
C VAL A 25 -6.59 -1.76 -3.13
N GLU A 26 -7.85 -2.13 -3.33
CA GLU A 26 -8.96 -1.22 -3.62
C GLU A 26 -10.05 -1.32 -2.53
N GLY A 27 -10.65 -0.19 -2.18
CA GLY A 27 -11.67 -0.08 -1.15
C GLY A 27 -12.56 1.15 -1.33
N PRO A 28 -13.48 1.42 -0.39
CA PRO A 28 -14.41 2.55 -0.48
C PRO A 28 -13.70 3.92 -0.48
N ASP A 29 -14.21 4.90 -1.26
CA ASP A 29 -13.70 6.28 -1.35
C ASP A 29 -14.07 7.12 -0.10
N GLY A 30 -13.46 8.31 0.02
CA GLY A 30 -13.83 9.38 0.93
C GLY A 30 -13.10 9.39 2.27
N PHE A 31 -11.94 8.74 2.36
CA PHE A 31 -11.08 8.83 3.55
C PHE A 31 -10.64 10.29 3.83
N PRO A 32 -10.71 10.76 5.09
CA PRO A 32 -11.01 10.02 6.33
C PRO A 32 -12.48 10.03 6.79
N GLU A 33 -13.37 10.80 6.18
CA GLU A 33 -14.77 10.89 6.62
C GLU A 33 -15.55 9.58 6.38
N THR A 34 -15.24 8.88 5.30
CA THR A 34 -15.66 7.52 4.98
C THR A 34 -14.44 6.66 4.62
N GLY A 35 -14.61 5.60 3.83
CA GLY A 35 -13.50 4.74 3.43
C GLY A 35 -13.21 3.61 4.42
N PRO A 36 -12.04 2.96 4.32
CA PRO A 36 -11.64 1.87 5.20
C PRO A 36 -11.58 2.29 6.67
N ARG A 37 -12.15 1.49 7.56
CA ARG A 37 -12.15 1.71 9.00
C ARG A 37 -10.77 1.51 9.63
N ASP A 38 -10.63 1.99 10.88
CA ASP A 38 -9.43 1.80 11.69
C ASP A 38 -8.98 0.34 11.75
N GLY A 39 -7.67 0.13 11.60
CA GLY A 39 -7.05 -1.20 11.55
C GLY A 39 -7.32 -1.98 10.26
N LYS A 40 -7.91 -1.35 9.24
CA LYS A 40 -8.17 -1.93 7.90
C LYS A 40 -7.73 -1.03 6.75
N ILE A 41 -7.02 0.06 7.05
CA ILE A 41 -6.59 1.07 6.08
C ILE A 41 -5.58 0.47 5.08
N ALA A 42 -4.57 -0.26 5.56
CA ALA A 42 -3.53 -0.82 4.71
C ALA A 42 -4.05 -1.92 3.77
N SER A 43 -5.06 -2.68 4.22
CA SER A 43 -5.75 -3.66 3.38
C SER A 43 -6.86 -3.06 2.51
N ALA A 44 -7.21 -1.79 2.66
CA ALA A 44 -8.40 -1.18 2.05
C ALA A 44 -9.70 -1.98 2.28
N GLU A 45 -9.79 -2.71 3.42
CA GLU A 45 -10.86 -3.67 3.74
C GLU A 45 -11.01 -4.88 2.78
N THR A 46 -10.07 -5.12 1.85
CA THR A 46 -10.12 -6.34 1.03
C THR A 46 -9.51 -7.55 1.75
N ALA A 47 -10.20 -8.70 1.66
CA ALA A 47 -9.72 -9.96 2.22
C ALA A 47 -8.39 -10.42 1.60
N LEU A 48 -8.09 -10.03 0.35
CA LEU A 48 -6.85 -10.39 -0.34
C LEU A 48 -5.61 -9.80 0.33
N ALA A 49 -5.76 -8.61 0.94
CA ALA A 49 -4.68 -7.82 1.52
C ALA A 49 -4.74 -7.74 3.05
N ALA A 50 -5.54 -8.58 3.72
CA ALA A 50 -5.74 -8.53 5.17
C ALA A 50 -4.42 -8.61 5.97
N ALA A 51 -3.40 -9.29 5.45
CA ALA A 51 -2.08 -9.39 6.08
C ALA A 51 -1.31 -8.05 6.13
N LEU A 52 -1.72 -7.04 5.34
CA LEU A 52 -1.11 -5.71 5.34
C LEU A 52 -1.50 -4.88 6.57
N ASP A 53 -2.56 -5.26 7.29
CA ASP A 53 -3.02 -4.56 8.49
C ASP A 53 -2.15 -4.87 9.73
N GLU A 54 -1.24 -5.85 9.65
CA GLU A 54 -0.29 -6.11 10.73
C GLU A 54 0.67 -4.93 10.89
N GLN A 55 0.84 -4.46 12.13
CA GLN A 55 1.72 -3.34 12.41
C GLN A 55 2.55 -3.58 13.67
N THR A 56 3.86 -3.72 13.47
CA THR A 56 4.89 -3.74 14.53
C THR A 56 6.13 -2.99 14.03
N ALA A 57 7.04 -2.66 14.94
CA ALA A 57 8.26 -1.92 14.59
C ALA A 57 9.16 -2.63 13.57
N ASP A 58 9.10 -3.96 13.49
CA ASP A 58 9.96 -4.83 12.69
C ASP A 58 9.24 -5.55 11.54
N ARG A 59 7.90 -5.44 11.44
CA ARG A 59 7.09 -6.18 10.47
C ARG A 59 7.42 -5.88 9.01
N TRP A 60 7.68 -4.62 8.70
CA TRP A 60 7.81 -4.12 7.33
C TRP A 60 9.22 -3.63 7.03
N VAL A 61 9.68 -3.98 5.83
CA VAL A 61 10.90 -3.41 5.22
C VAL A 61 10.71 -1.90 5.08
N LYS A 62 11.66 -1.13 5.61
CA LYS A 62 11.62 0.34 5.62
C LYS A 62 12.48 0.88 4.50
N ARG A 63 11.94 1.86 3.77
CA ARG A 63 12.68 2.59 2.74
C ARG A 63 13.29 3.85 3.35
N PRO A 64 14.59 4.13 3.15
CA PRO A 64 15.18 5.40 3.57
C PRO A 64 14.50 6.59 2.87
N ILE A 65 14.15 7.63 3.64
CA ILE A 65 13.57 8.87 3.12
C ILE A 65 14.06 10.05 3.98
N LYS A 66 14.04 11.27 3.42
CA LYS A 66 14.38 12.51 4.12
C LYS A 66 13.19 13.47 4.08
N SER A 67 13.17 14.44 4.99
CA SER A 67 12.25 15.57 4.87
C SER A 67 12.55 16.42 3.62
N GLY A 68 11.54 17.17 3.16
CA GLY A 68 11.63 18.02 1.97
C GLY A 68 10.97 17.41 0.74
N THR A 69 11.30 17.94 -0.44
CA THR A 69 10.72 17.49 -1.71
C THR A 69 11.07 16.03 -1.98
N GLN A 70 10.05 15.24 -2.29
CA GLN A 70 10.17 13.85 -2.69
C GLN A 70 9.37 13.61 -3.97
N THR A 71 9.75 12.59 -4.73
CA THR A 71 9.03 12.13 -5.92
C THR A 71 8.38 10.79 -5.63
N PHE A 72 7.07 10.70 -5.88
CA PHE A 72 6.29 9.47 -5.78
C PHE A 72 5.88 9.01 -7.18
N GLU A 73 5.87 7.69 -7.40
CA GLU A 73 5.54 7.08 -8.70
C GLU A 73 4.46 6.01 -8.50
N TRP A 74 3.51 5.92 -9.45
CA TRP A 74 2.48 4.89 -9.51
C TRP A 74 2.53 4.17 -10.86
N THR A 75 2.39 2.85 -10.84
CA THR A 75 2.21 2.03 -12.06
C THR A 75 0.77 1.52 -12.12
N PHE A 76 0.06 1.81 -13.21
CA PHE A 76 -1.33 1.40 -13.42
C PHE A 76 -1.42 0.22 -14.38
N THR A 77 -2.17 -0.82 -14.00
CA THR A 77 -2.42 -2.00 -14.85
C THR A 77 -3.78 -1.96 -15.54
N ALA A 78 -4.64 -1.00 -15.16
CA ALA A 78 -5.97 -0.79 -15.74
C ALA A 78 -6.28 0.72 -15.80
N ASN A 79 -6.98 1.15 -16.85
CA ASN A 79 -7.27 2.55 -17.12
C ASN A 79 -8.53 3.05 -16.38
N HIS A 80 -8.35 3.99 -15.47
CA HIS A 80 -9.43 4.61 -14.70
C HIS A 80 -9.32 6.14 -14.80
N VAL A 81 -10.45 6.84 -14.87
CA VAL A 81 -10.46 8.31 -14.77
C VAL A 81 -10.16 8.69 -13.33
N THR A 82 -9.15 9.53 -13.13
CA THR A 82 -8.67 9.93 -11.81
C THR A 82 -9.23 11.28 -11.41
N ARG A 83 -9.80 11.38 -10.20
CA ARG A 83 -10.18 12.66 -9.59
C ARG A 83 -8.94 13.40 -9.05
N ASP A 84 -8.22 12.76 -8.15
CA ASP A 84 -7.08 13.31 -7.43
C ASP A 84 -6.20 12.20 -6.84
N TRP A 85 -4.96 12.55 -6.47
CA TRP A 85 -4.08 11.73 -5.63
C TRP A 85 -3.74 12.51 -4.36
N LYS A 86 -3.91 11.89 -3.19
CA LYS A 86 -3.64 12.47 -1.87
C LYS A 86 -2.63 11.61 -1.12
N TYR A 87 -1.71 12.25 -0.38
CA TYR A 87 -0.68 11.61 0.43
C TYR A 87 -0.80 12.13 1.87
N TYR A 88 -0.72 11.24 2.85
CA TYR A 88 -0.85 11.51 4.29
C TYR A 88 0.37 11.03 5.06
#